data_AF-A0A2T3A3G1-F1
#
_entry.id   AF-A0A2T3A3G1-F1
#
_cell.length_a   1.000
_cell.length_b   1.000
_cell.length_c   1.000
_cell.angle_alpha   90.00
_cell.angle_beta   90.00
_cell.angle_gamma   90.00
#
_symmetry.space_group_name_H-M   'P 1'
#
loop_
_entity.id
_entity.type
_entity.pdbx_description
1 polymer ?
#
loop_
_entity_poly.entity_id
_entity_poly.type
_entity_poly.pdbx_seq_one_letter_code
_entity_poly.pdbx_strand_id
1 'polypeptide(L)'
;ANVHRLYQGIAYLNGIPGFPSNGPGPGTCGRVSCSYSSAIYWCNDNKETKVLDGFHDIGDGVLLIIDQCMAASDHVLADGQQFFQDGWNVIARYDSC
;
A
#
# COMPACT_ATOMS: atom_id res chain seq x y z
N ALA A 1 -6.83 -3.88 8.51
CA ALA A 1 -7.69 -3.58 7.34
C ALA A 1 -8.43 -4.84 6.88
N ASN A 2 -9.63 -4.71 6.30
CA ASN A 2 -10.37 -5.85 5.74
C ASN A 2 -9.77 -6.28 4.40
N VAL A 3 -9.43 -7.57 4.26
CA VAL A 3 -8.71 -8.09 3.09
C VAL A 3 -9.53 -7.96 1.79
N HIS A 4 -10.85 -8.14 1.84
CA HIS A 4 -11.70 -7.91 0.66
C HIS A 4 -11.62 -6.46 0.17
N ARG A 5 -11.55 -5.49 1.09
CA ARG A 5 -11.39 -4.06 0.76
C ARG A 5 -9.99 -3.74 0.27
N LEU A 6 -8.96 -4.42 0.79
CA LEU A 6 -7.60 -4.31 0.26
C LEU A 6 -7.51 -4.82 -1.19
N TYR A 7 -8.16 -5.95 -1.53
CA TYR A 7 -8.23 -6.41 -2.92
C TYR A 7 -8.94 -5.41 -3.85
N GLN A 8 -10.00 -4.74 -3.39
CA GLN A 8 -10.63 -3.64 -4.15
C GLN A 8 -9.67 -2.46 -4.33
N GLY A 9 -8.88 -2.13 -3.30
CA GLY A 9 -7.83 -1.12 -3.37
C GLY A 9 -6.74 -1.48 -4.39
N ILE A 10 -6.27 -2.74 -4.40
CA ILE A 10 -5.33 -3.25 -5.39
C ILE A 10 -5.90 -3.13 -6.80
N ALA A 11 -7.14 -3.59 -7.03
CA ALA A 11 -7.79 -3.51 -8.34
C ALA A 11 -7.94 -2.06 -8.83
N TYR A 12 -8.26 -1.13 -7.92
CA TYR A 12 -8.28 0.30 -8.23
C TYR A 12 -6.89 0.80 -8.65
N LEU A 13 -5.84 0.52 -7.87
CA LEU A 13 -4.46 0.93 -8.18
C LEU A 13 -3.98 0.39 -9.52
N ASN A 14 -4.28 -0.87 -9.84
CA ASN A 14 -3.92 -1.50 -11.12
C ASN A 14 -4.60 -0.83 -12.33
N GLY A 15 -5.72 -0.15 -12.12
CA GLY A 15 -6.44 0.58 -13.17
C GLY A 15 -5.96 2.01 -13.39
N ILE A 16 -5.09 2.55 -12.53
CA ILE A 16 -4.59 3.92 -12.66
C ILE A 16 -3.39 3.94 -13.62
N PRO A 17 -3.46 4.65 -14.76
CA PRO A 17 -2.32 4.80 -15.65
C PRO A 17 -1.29 5.79 -15.08
N GLY A 18 -0.04 5.63 -15.51
CA GLY A 18 1.05 6.57 -15.25
C GLY A 18 2.03 6.15 -14.16
N PHE A 19 2.99 7.03 -13.91
CA PHE A 19 4.15 6.80 -13.04
C PHE A 19 3.98 7.61 -11.75
N PRO A 20 3.55 7.00 -10.64
CA PRO A 20 3.35 7.74 -9.40
C PRO A 20 4.69 8.25 -8.86
N SER A 21 4.69 9.49 -8.36
CA SER A 21 5.86 10.11 -7.75
C SER A 21 5.57 10.48 -6.30
N ASN A 22 6.54 10.26 -5.41
CA ASN A 22 6.48 10.68 -4.02
C ASN A 22 7.75 11.45 -3.66
N GLY A 23 7.60 12.58 -2.96
CA GLY A 23 8.69 13.46 -2.63
C GLY A 23 9.72 12.82 -1.68
N PRO A 24 10.87 13.49 -1.47
CA PRO A 24 11.91 13.01 -0.56
C PRO A 24 11.38 12.68 0.84
N GLY A 25 11.88 11.60 1.42
CA GLY A 25 11.70 11.18 2.80
C GLY A 25 12.87 11.56 3.73
N PRO A 26 13.06 10.83 4.85
CA PRO A 26 12.39 9.57 5.21
C PRO A 26 10.95 9.74 5.70
N GLY A 27 10.11 8.71 5.54
CA GLY A 27 8.75 8.67 6.09
C GLY A 27 7.73 9.53 5.36
N THR A 28 8.00 9.96 4.12
CA THR A 28 7.01 10.69 3.33
C THR A 28 5.98 9.69 2.79
N CYS A 29 4.83 9.62 3.43
CA CYS A 29 3.77 8.66 3.11
C CYS A 29 2.53 9.35 2.52
N GLY A 30 2.01 8.81 1.43
CA GLY A 30 0.73 9.20 0.84
C GLY A 30 -0.32 8.09 0.99
N ARG A 31 -1.53 8.44 1.42
CA ARG A 31 -2.67 7.50 1.37
C ARG A 31 -3.16 7.39 -0.07
N VAL A 32 -2.96 6.24 -0.68
CA VAL A 32 -3.26 6.00 -2.11
C VAL A 32 -4.57 5.25 -2.33
N SER A 33 -5.10 4.61 -1.29
CA SER A 33 -6.44 4.02 -1.30
C SER A 33 -7.01 3.99 0.13
N CYS A 34 -8.33 4.16 0.25
CA CYS A 34 -9.05 4.02 1.52
C CYS A 34 -10.50 3.61 1.23
N SER A 35 -10.94 2.46 1.76
CA SER A 35 -12.32 1.99 1.61
C SER A 35 -12.76 1.22 2.83
N TYR A 36 -13.90 1.60 3.43
CA TYR A 36 -14.43 0.98 4.67
C TYR A 36 -13.34 0.76 5.74
N SER A 37 -12.64 1.85 6.06
CA SER A 37 -11.51 1.89 6.99
C SER A 37 -10.34 0.95 6.69
N SER A 38 -10.19 0.54 5.43
CA SER A 38 -9.07 -0.26 4.96
C SER A 38 -8.21 0.64 4.07
N ALA A 39 -7.09 1.09 4.61
CA ALA A 39 -6.22 2.07 3.98
C ALA A 39 -4.93 1.42 3.45
N ILE A 40 -4.48 1.91 2.29
CA ILE A 40 -3.20 1.58 1.67
C ILE A 40 -2.39 2.88 1.60
N TYR A 41 -1.17 2.82 2.12
CA TYR A 41 -0.20 3.90 2.04
C TYR A 41 1.01 3.47 1.21
N TRP A 42 1.57 4.43 0.48
CA TRP A 42 2.87 4.32 -0.15
C TRP A 42 3.81 5.33 0.48
N CYS A 43 4.96 4.86 0.96
CA CYS A 43 5.96 5.67 1.64
C CYS A 43 7.29 5.67 0.88
N ASN A 44 7.93 6.83 0.83
CA ASN A 44 9.28 6.98 0.33
C ASN A 44 10.23 7.26 1.51
N ASP A 45 11.23 6.40 1.67
CA ASP A 45 12.29 6.53 2.68
C ASP A 45 13.61 7.05 2.08
N ASN A 46 13.68 7.25 0.77
CA ASN A 46 14.83 7.84 0.10
C ASN A 46 14.93 9.34 0.39
N LYS A 47 16.15 9.90 0.33
CA LYS A 47 16.39 11.35 0.39
C LYS A 47 16.03 12.10 -0.90
N GLU A 48 15.57 11.37 -1.91
CA GLU A 48 15.26 11.88 -3.25
C GLU A 48 13.83 11.50 -3.61
N THR A 49 13.28 12.16 -4.63
CA THR A 49 11.95 11.82 -5.16
C THR A 49 11.98 10.41 -5.70
N LYS A 50 11.01 9.59 -5.31
CA LYS A 50 10.83 8.24 -5.82
C LYS A 50 9.73 8.23 -6.86
N VAL A 51 9.99 7.57 -8.00
CA VAL A 51 9.01 7.29 -9.05
C VAL A 51 8.94 5.77 -9.21
N LEU A 52 7.73 5.22 -9.31
CA LEU A 52 7.51 3.81 -9.61
C LEU A 52 7.07 3.62 -11.07
N ASP A 53 7.22 2.40 -11.59
CA ASP A 53 6.84 2.07 -12.96
C ASP A 53 5.31 2.03 -13.14
N GLY A 54 4.58 1.84 -12.04
CA GLY A 54 3.16 2.17 -11.98
C GLY A 54 2.55 2.04 -10.60
N PHE A 55 1.26 2.37 -10.49
CA PHE A 55 0.50 2.14 -9.26
C PHE A 55 0.34 0.64 -8.94
N HIS A 56 0.51 -0.25 -9.92
CA HIS A 56 0.48 -1.70 -9.72
C HIS A 56 1.60 -2.20 -8.80
N ASP A 57 2.77 -1.57 -8.80
CA ASP A 57 3.88 -1.90 -7.88
C ASP A 57 3.46 -1.77 -6.41
N ILE A 58 2.63 -0.76 -6.11
CA ILE A 58 2.06 -0.58 -4.76
C ILE A 58 1.08 -1.72 -4.45
N GLY A 59 0.24 -2.08 -5.44
CA GLY A 59 -0.71 -3.19 -5.33
C GLY A 59 -0.03 -4.53 -5.03
N ASP A 60 1.06 -4.83 -5.72
CA ASP A 60 1.88 -6.03 -5.50
C ASP A 60 2.48 -6.03 -4.09
N GLY A 61 2.91 -4.87 -3.58
CA GLY A 61 3.32 -4.73 -2.18
C GLY A 61 2.20 -5.05 -1.18
N VAL A 62 0.95 -4.69 -1.47
CA VAL A 62 -0.20 -5.07 -0.62
C VAL A 62 -0.48 -6.57 -0.69
N LEU A 63 -0.31 -7.23 -1.84
CA LEU A 63 -0.46 -8.68 -1.95
C LEU A 63 0.52 -9.42 -1.03
N LEU A 64 1.77 -8.97 -0.94
CA LEU A 64 2.76 -9.52 -0.02
C LEU A 64 2.33 -9.37 1.46
N ILE A 65 1.74 -8.23 1.82
CA ILE A 65 1.22 -8.01 3.18
C ILE A 65 0.03 -8.94 3.46
N ILE A 66 -0.87 -9.12 2.49
CA ILE A 66 -2.00 -10.06 2.65
C ILE A 66 -1.48 -11.48 2.83
N ASP A 67 -0.53 -11.92 2.01
CA ASP A 67 0.01 -13.29 2.09
C ASP A 67 0.69 -13.58 3.44
N GLN A 68 1.45 -12.62 3.97
CA GLN A 68 2.26 -12.83 5.18
C GLN A 68 1.56 -12.43 6.49
N CYS A 69 0.66 -11.44 6.45
CA CYS A 69 0.10 -10.81 7.65
C CYS A 69 -1.41 -11.02 7.80
N MET A 70 -2.04 -11.82 6.93
CA MET A 70 -3.45 -12.17 7.06
C MET A 70 -3.66 -13.07 8.28
N ALA A 71 -4.57 -12.64 9.17
CA ALA A 71 -5.06 -13.45 10.27
C ALA A 71 -6.47 -13.96 9.97
N ALA A 72 -6.67 -15.27 10.08
CA ALA A 72 -8.00 -15.87 10.00
C ALA A 72 -8.81 -15.49 11.26
N SER A 73 -9.82 -14.65 11.11
CA SER A 73 -10.81 -14.29 12.14
C SER A 73 -12.20 -14.16 11.49
N ASP A 74 -13.24 -13.84 12.26
CA ASP A 74 -14.61 -13.61 11.76
C ASP A 74 -14.67 -12.60 10.60
N HIS A 75 -13.66 -11.73 10.51
CA HIS A 75 -13.32 -10.97 9.33
C HIS A 75 -11.88 -11.28 8.91
N VAL A 76 -11.64 -11.57 7.63
CA VAL A 76 -10.26 -11.74 7.14
C VAL A 76 -9.59 -10.37 7.14
N LEU A 77 -8.66 -10.17 8.06
CA LEU A 77 -7.96 -8.91 8.28
C LEU A 77 -6.47 -9.06 7.96
N ALA A 78 -5.87 -7.99 7.44
CA ALA A 78 -4.43 -7.84 7.32
C ALA A 78 -4.02 -6.47 7.86
N ASP A 79 -2.91 -6.44 8.58
CA ASP A 79 -2.24 -5.22 9.03
C ASP A 79 -0.74 -5.47 8.94
N GLY A 80 -0.02 -4.62 8.21
CA GLY A 80 1.40 -4.83 7.98
C GLY A 80 2.03 -3.80 7.07
N GLN A 81 3.35 -3.94 6.92
CA GLN A 81 4.19 -3.07 6.13
C GLN A 81 5.23 -3.89 5.37
N GLN A 82 5.34 -3.66 4.05
CA GLN A 82 6.30 -4.32 3.18
C GLN A 82 7.36 -3.33 2.73
N PHE A 83 8.62 -3.60 3.07
CA PHE A 83 9.77 -2.79 2.66
C PHE A 83 10.42 -3.34 1.40
N PHE A 84 10.85 -2.44 0.51
CA PHE A 84 11.60 -2.77 -0.70
C PHE A 84 13.05 -2.28 -0.60
N GLN A 85 13.96 -2.95 -1.32
CA GLN A 85 15.41 -2.73 -1.21
C GLN A 85 15.84 -1.31 -1.63
N ASP A 86 15.07 -0.67 -2.49
CA ASP A 86 15.30 0.64 -3.08
C ASP A 86 14.58 1.77 -2.35
N GLY A 87 14.37 1.60 -1.04
CA GLY A 87 14.09 2.67 -0.08
C GLY A 87 12.64 3.18 -0.09
N TRP A 88 11.68 2.34 -0.44
CA TRP A 88 10.25 2.66 -0.32
C TRP A 88 9.51 1.47 0.29
N ASN A 89 8.28 1.73 0.75
CA ASN A 89 7.47 0.70 1.40
C ASN A 89 5.97 0.94 1.20
N VAL A 90 5.19 -0.10 1.46
CA VAL A 90 3.72 -0.08 1.44
C VAL A 90 3.21 -0.44 2.83
N ILE A 91 2.16 0.23 3.28
CA ILE A 91 1.47 -0.09 4.54
C ILE A 91 0.01 -0.39 4.22
N ALA A 92 -0.49 -1.54 4.70
CA ALA A 92 -1.91 -1.84 4.73
C ALA A 92 -2.36 -1.87 6.18
N ARG A 93 -3.29 -0.99 6.56
CA ARG A 93 -3.74 -0.88 7.96
C ARG A 93 -5.17 -0.37 8.08
N TYR A 94 -5.73 -0.53 9.28
CA TYR A 94 -6.96 0.19 9.62
C TYR A 94 -6.69 1.70 9.70
N ASP A 95 -7.52 2.53 9.08
CA ASP A 95 -7.49 4.00 9.24
C ASP A 95 -8.87 4.59 8.92
N SER A 96 -9.19 5.78 9.44
CA SER A 96 -10.46 6.44 9.09
C SER A 96 -10.41 6.98 7.66
N CYS A 97 -11.29 6.46 6.81
CA CYS A 97 -11.73 7.13 5.60
C CYS A 97 -12.93 8.03 5.95
#